data_AF-A0A699TJS9-F1
#
_entry.id   AF-A0A699TJS9-F1
#
_cell.length_a   1.000
_cell.length_b   1.000
_cell.length_c   1.000
_cell.angle_alpha   90.00
_cell.angle_beta   90.00
_cell.angle_gamma   90.00
#
_symmetry.space_group_name_H-M   'P 1'
#
loop_
_entity.id
_entity.type
_entity.pdbx_description
1 polymer ?
#
loop_
_entity_poly.entity_id
_entity_poly.type
_entity_poly.pdbx_seq_one_letter_code
_entity_poly.pdbx_strand_id
1 'polypeptide(L)'
;PVLLVADINRGGVFAHLVGTLELLSPSEQARVKGFVINRFRGDIALLQPGLDWLEQRTGKPVVGVLPYVMDLHLEAEDGLDQRQTDKAEQVLNVVVPVLPRISNHTDFDPLRLHPQVNLQFVGPGQPIPAADLIILPGSKSVRSDLTYLRNNGWDTAISRHLRYGGKVLGICGGLQMLGEELHDPLGLEGAAGSSPGLGLLAMSTVLEQEKQLRNVRGR
;
A
#
# COMPACT_ATOMS: atom_id res chain seq x y z
N PRO A 1 24.91 9.74 12.11
CA PRO A 1 24.97 8.64 13.11
C PRO A 1 23.86 7.64 12.76
N VAL A 2 24.10 6.33 12.89
CA VAL A 2 23.12 5.28 12.50
C VAL A 2 23.02 4.19 13.57
N LEU A 3 21.88 3.51 13.63
CA LEU A 3 21.67 2.29 14.41
C LEU A 3 21.46 1.12 13.45
N LEU A 4 22.03 -0.03 13.78
CA LEU A 4 21.78 -1.27 13.05
C LEU A 4 20.64 -2.03 13.72
N VAL A 5 19.59 -2.33 12.97
CA VAL A 5 18.39 -3.02 13.46
C VAL A 5 18.32 -4.40 12.83
N ALA A 6 18.15 -5.45 13.64
CA ALA A 6 18.03 -6.82 13.14
C ALA A 6 16.82 -7.56 13.72
N ASP A 7 16.13 -8.33 12.87
CA ASP A 7 14.97 -9.15 13.24
C ASP A 7 15.45 -10.48 13.85
N ILE A 8 15.18 -10.71 15.14
CA ILE A 8 15.59 -11.94 15.82
C ILE A 8 14.75 -13.16 15.44
N ASN A 9 13.51 -12.98 14.94
CA ASN A 9 12.66 -14.11 14.55
C ASN A 9 13.23 -14.91 13.37
N ARG A 10 14.10 -14.32 12.55
CA ARG A 10 14.75 -15.01 11.43
C ARG A 10 15.90 -15.93 11.88
N GLY A 11 16.27 -15.91 13.16
CA GLY A 11 17.44 -16.60 13.69
C GLY A 11 18.76 -15.92 13.29
N GLY A 12 19.85 -16.29 13.97
CA GLY A 12 21.20 -15.81 13.63
C GLY A 12 21.45 -14.31 13.84
N VAL A 13 20.64 -13.63 14.68
CA VAL A 13 20.67 -12.17 14.83
C VAL A 13 22.07 -11.61 15.17
N PHE A 14 22.82 -12.30 16.03
CA PHE A 14 24.15 -11.87 16.45
C PHE A 14 25.17 -11.97 15.31
N ALA A 15 25.15 -13.08 14.57
CA ALA A 15 26.01 -13.25 13.41
C ALA A 15 25.72 -12.22 12.32
N HIS A 16 24.44 -11.89 12.11
CA HIS A 16 24.03 -10.84 11.18
C HIS A 16 24.58 -9.47 11.60
N LEU A 17 24.35 -9.05 12.86
CA LEU A 17 24.83 -7.74 13.34
C LEU A 17 26.36 -7.62 13.32
N VAL A 18 27.06 -8.66 13.79
CA VAL A 18 28.53 -8.69 13.77
C VAL A 18 29.06 -8.69 12.34
N GLY A 19 28.54 -9.58 11.49
CA GLY A 19 28.97 -9.70 10.09
C GLY A 19 28.73 -8.41 9.31
N THR A 20 27.56 -7.77 9.47
CA THR A 20 27.30 -6.47 8.84
C THR A 20 28.28 -5.42 9.33
N LEU A 21 28.53 -5.32 10.63
CA LEU A 21 29.47 -4.33 11.17
C LEU A 21 30.91 -4.57 10.64
N GLU A 22 31.35 -5.83 10.59
CA GLU A 22 32.69 -6.20 10.13
C GLU A 22 32.91 -5.93 8.63
N LEU A 23 31.87 -6.03 7.81
CA LEU A 23 31.93 -5.73 6.38
C LEU A 23 31.99 -4.23 6.05
N LEU A 24 31.63 -3.35 7.00
CA LEU A 24 31.68 -1.91 6.80
C LEU A 24 33.11 -1.37 6.87
N SER A 25 33.38 -0.29 6.13
CA SER A 25 34.65 0.42 6.26
C SER A 25 34.80 1.07 7.64
N PRO A 26 36.03 1.37 8.11
CA PRO A 26 36.22 1.98 9.43
C PRO A 26 35.45 3.29 9.65
N SER A 27 35.31 4.12 8.60
CA SER A 27 34.55 5.36 8.65
C SER A 27 33.04 5.12 8.83
N GLU A 28 32.51 4.04 8.25
CA GLU A 28 31.13 3.61 8.41
C GLU A 28 30.87 2.99 9.77
N GLN A 29 31.77 2.12 10.24
CA GLN A 29 31.70 1.57 11.60
C GLN A 29 31.71 2.69 12.67
N ALA A 30 32.44 3.79 12.45
CA ALA A 30 32.43 4.95 13.35
C ALA A 30 31.07 5.67 13.40
N ARG A 31 30.29 5.61 12.30
CA ARG A 31 28.93 6.17 12.22
C ARG A 31 27.89 5.30 12.93
N VAL A 32 28.11 3.99 13.04
CA VAL A 32 27.26 3.08 13.81
C VAL A 32 27.40 3.39 15.31
N LYS A 33 26.29 3.74 15.96
CA LYS A 33 26.25 4.09 17.39
C LYS A 33 25.69 3.01 18.30
N GLY A 34 25.16 1.93 17.73
CA GLY A 34 24.67 0.79 18.49
C GLY A 34 23.71 -0.07 17.69
N PHE A 35 23.12 -1.03 18.39
CA PHE A 35 22.22 -2.02 17.82
C PHE A 35 20.81 -1.93 18.41
N VAL A 36 19.83 -2.34 17.62
CA VAL A 36 18.46 -2.62 18.08
C VAL A 36 18.10 -4.03 17.66
N ILE A 37 17.69 -4.85 18.63
CA ILE A 37 17.13 -6.17 18.34
C ILE A 37 15.62 -6.01 18.21
N ASN A 38 15.07 -6.33 17.05
CA ASN A 38 13.64 -6.20 16.79
C ASN A 38 12.94 -7.55 16.93
N ARG A 39 11.62 -7.50 17.24
CA ARG A 39 10.70 -8.65 17.21
C ARG A 39 11.02 -9.76 18.22
N PHE A 40 11.58 -9.40 19.38
CA PHE A 40 11.88 -10.35 20.45
C PHE A 40 10.63 -10.90 21.13
N ARG A 41 10.61 -12.20 21.41
CA ARG A 41 9.54 -12.87 22.16
C ARG A 41 10.10 -13.44 23.45
N GLY A 42 9.37 -13.28 24.55
CA GLY A 42 9.71 -13.85 25.85
C GLY A 42 10.37 -12.85 26.79
N ASP A 43 11.03 -13.38 27.82
CA ASP A 43 11.69 -12.61 28.86
C ASP A 43 13.07 -12.12 28.39
N ILE A 44 13.27 -10.79 28.42
CA ILE A 44 14.52 -10.15 28.01
C ILE A 44 15.70 -10.64 28.87
N ALA A 45 15.46 -11.04 30.13
CA ALA A 45 16.50 -11.58 31.01
C ALA A 45 17.20 -12.82 30.40
N LEU A 46 16.48 -13.61 29.59
CA LEU A 46 17.05 -14.77 28.90
C LEU A 46 17.96 -14.38 27.73
N LEU A 47 17.76 -13.19 27.16
CA LEU A 47 18.58 -12.66 26.06
C LEU A 47 19.83 -11.92 26.54
N GLN A 48 19.82 -11.43 27.79
CA GLN A 48 20.87 -10.58 28.35
C GLN A 48 22.31 -11.10 28.12
N PRO A 49 22.63 -12.39 28.33
CA PRO A 49 23.99 -12.88 28.09
C PRO A 49 24.46 -12.71 26.63
N GLY A 50 23.53 -12.81 25.67
CA GLY A 50 23.82 -12.58 24.26
C GLY A 50 24.00 -11.09 23.91
N LEU A 51 23.27 -10.20 24.59
CA LEU A 51 23.46 -8.75 24.47
C LEU A 51 24.85 -8.35 24.98
N ASP A 52 25.22 -8.82 26.17
CA ASP A 52 26.51 -8.54 26.79
C ASP A 52 27.66 -9.01 25.89
N TRP A 53 27.53 -10.21 25.31
CA TRP A 53 28.50 -10.74 24.35
C TRP A 53 28.62 -9.85 23.11
N LEU A 54 27.50 -9.39 22.55
CA LEU A 54 27.50 -8.55 21.35
C LEU A 54 28.21 -7.21 21.61
N GLU A 55 27.92 -6.58 22.75
CA GLU A 55 28.57 -5.33 23.15
C GLU A 55 30.07 -5.53 23.34
N GLN A 56 30.48 -6.61 24.01
CA GLN A 56 31.90 -6.96 24.20
C GLN A 56 32.61 -7.24 22.88
N ARG A 57 31.95 -7.96 21.95
CA ARG A 57 32.53 -8.36 20.67
C ARG A 57 32.76 -7.17 19.74
N THR A 58 31.87 -6.19 19.78
CA THR A 58 31.80 -5.09 18.78
C THR A 58 32.21 -3.72 19.33
N GLY A 59 32.24 -3.55 20.66
CA GLY A 59 32.46 -2.27 21.31
C GLY A 59 31.33 -1.25 21.09
N LYS A 60 30.14 -1.71 20.67
CA LYS A 60 28.97 -0.88 20.41
C LYS A 60 27.81 -1.31 21.31
N PRO A 61 27.06 -0.39 21.91
CA PRO A 61 25.97 -0.74 22.82
C PRO A 61 24.76 -1.31 22.08
N VAL A 62 23.98 -2.14 22.76
CA VAL A 62 22.61 -2.47 22.38
C VAL A 62 21.70 -1.41 22.99
N VAL A 63 21.16 -0.55 22.13
CA VAL A 63 20.33 0.60 22.54
C VAL A 63 18.92 0.17 22.93
N GLY A 64 18.47 -0.99 22.45
CA GLY A 64 17.19 -1.54 22.87
C GLY A 64 16.86 -2.89 22.25
N VAL A 65 15.93 -3.58 22.92
CA VAL A 65 15.28 -4.79 22.43
C VAL A 65 13.80 -4.48 22.28
N LEU A 66 13.30 -4.46 21.05
CA LEU A 66 11.89 -4.21 20.76
C LEU A 66 11.11 -5.52 20.87
N PRO A 67 10.04 -5.54 21.68
CA PRO A 67 9.20 -6.72 21.79
C PRO A 67 8.48 -6.99 20.46
N TYR A 68 8.09 -8.24 20.26
CA TYR A 68 7.18 -8.60 19.21
C TYR A 68 5.79 -8.06 19.54
N VAL A 69 5.34 -7.07 18.77
CA VAL A 69 3.97 -6.56 18.85
C VAL A 69 3.09 -7.45 17.98
N MET A 70 2.28 -8.28 18.63
CA MET A 70 1.21 -9.02 17.96
C MET A 70 0.22 -8.02 17.34
N ASP A 71 -0.20 -8.29 16.10
CA ASP A 71 -1.22 -7.53 15.38
C ASP A 71 -0.89 -6.05 15.10
N LEU A 72 0.41 -5.70 15.08
CA LEU A 72 0.84 -4.40 14.58
C LEU A 72 0.53 -4.30 13.08
N HIS A 73 -0.58 -3.66 12.75
CA HIS A 73 -0.92 -3.29 11.38
C HIS A 73 -0.03 -2.13 10.94
N LEU A 74 0.95 -2.47 10.11
CA LEU A 74 1.69 -1.49 9.32
C LEU A 74 1.09 -1.49 7.92
N GLU A 75 0.83 -0.28 7.41
CA GLU A 75 0.47 -0.08 6.01
C GLU A 75 1.55 -0.71 5.12
N ALA A 76 1.13 -1.42 4.07
CA ALA A 76 2.08 -2.00 3.13
C ALA A 76 2.80 -0.88 2.37
N GLU A 77 4.14 -0.81 2.50
CA GLU A 77 4.96 0.15 1.76
C GLU A 77 5.14 -0.30 0.30
N ASP A 78 5.30 -1.61 0.09
CA ASP A 78 5.44 -2.26 -1.22
C ASP A 78 4.38 -3.35 -1.42
N GLY A 79 3.49 -3.15 -2.41
CA GLY A 79 2.54 -4.17 -2.89
C GLY A 79 1.17 -4.19 -2.17
N LEU A 80 0.23 -4.95 -2.73
CA LEU A 80 -1.13 -5.07 -2.22
C LEU A 80 -1.23 -6.11 -1.10
N ASP A 81 -1.69 -5.71 0.08
CA ASP A 81 -2.04 -6.65 1.15
C ASP A 81 -3.44 -7.24 0.92
N GLN A 82 -3.52 -8.56 0.76
CA GLN A 82 -4.78 -9.29 0.54
C GLN A 82 -5.32 -9.95 1.81
N ARG A 83 -4.63 -9.86 2.95
CA ARG A 83 -5.08 -10.50 4.19
C ARG A 83 -6.40 -9.89 4.65
N GLN A 84 -7.32 -10.70 5.18
CA GLN A 84 -8.57 -10.22 5.75
C GLN A 84 -8.72 -10.75 7.18
N THR A 85 -9.42 -9.99 8.02
CA THR A 85 -9.91 -10.43 9.33
C THR A 85 -11.09 -11.39 9.18
N ASP A 86 -11.38 -12.18 10.23
CA ASP A 86 -12.58 -13.03 10.26
C ASP A 86 -13.85 -12.20 9.99
N LYS A 87 -14.70 -12.70 9.10
CA LYS A 87 -15.87 -11.96 8.58
C LYS A 87 -17.16 -12.37 9.28
N ALA A 88 -18.07 -11.40 9.44
CA ALA A 88 -19.43 -11.64 9.94
C ALA A 88 -20.30 -12.40 8.92
N GLU A 89 -21.44 -12.95 9.34
CA GLU A 89 -22.34 -13.73 8.45
C GLU A 89 -22.95 -12.91 7.30
N GLN A 90 -23.17 -11.60 7.50
CA GLN A 90 -23.60 -10.67 6.46
C GLN A 90 -22.50 -9.62 6.23
N VAL A 91 -22.03 -9.54 4.99
CA VAL A 91 -20.97 -8.62 4.58
C VAL A 91 -21.36 -7.83 3.34
N LEU A 92 -20.88 -6.60 3.27
CA LEU A 92 -20.87 -5.81 2.04
C LEU A 92 -19.73 -6.30 1.14
N ASN A 93 -20.05 -6.76 -0.07
CA ASN A 93 -19.05 -7.18 -1.05
C ASN A 93 -18.55 -5.97 -1.84
N VAL A 94 -17.29 -5.62 -1.61
CA VAL A 94 -16.62 -4.50 -2.25
C VAL A 94 -15.55 -5.03 -3.19
N VAL A 95 -15.56 -4.57 -4.44
CA VAL A 95 -14.61 -5.00 -5.46
C VAL A 95 -13.79 -3.81 -5.94
N VAL A 96 -12.47 -4.00 -5.99
CA VAL A 96 -11.51 -2.96 -6.42
C VAL A 96 -10.63 -3.54 -7.53
N PRO A 97 -10.68 -3.02 -8.78
CA PRO A 97 -9.75 -3.41 -9.82
C PRO A 97 -8.31 -3.03 -9.46
N VAL A 98 -7.36 -3.94 -9.67
CA VAL A 98 -5.94 -3.63 -9.54
C VAL A 98 -5.45 -2.95 -10.81
N LEU A 99 -5.13 -1.66 -10.69
CA LEU A 99 -4.56 -0.87 -11.79
C LEU A 99 -3.03 -0.97 -11.81
N PRO A 100 -2.38 -0.94 -12.99
CA PRO A 100 -0.92 -0.97 -13.10
C PRO A 100 -0.23 0.15 -12.32
N ARG A 101 -0.86 1.33 -12.23
CA ARG A 101 -0.33 2.49 -11.51
C ARG A 101 -1.27 2.95 -10.42
N ILE A 102 -1.89 2.00 -9.73
CA ILE A 102 -2.71 2.25 -8.54
C ILE A 102 -1.93 3.12 -7.54
N SER A 103 -2.58 4.16 -7.03
CA SER A 103 -2.05 5.00 -5.95
C SER A 103 -2.79 4.73 -4.66
N ASN A 104 -2.12 4.99 -3.53
CA ASN A 104 -2.69 4.95 -2.19
C ASN A 104 -3.54 3.71 -1.93
N HIS A 105 -3.03 2.53 -2.28
CA HIS A 105 -3.77 1.28 -2.12
C HIS A 105 -4.11 0.96 -0.64
N THR A 106 -3.44 1.63 0.30
CA THR A 106 -3.73 1.61 1.74
C THR A 106 -5.00 2.37 2.10
N ASP A 107 -5.55 3.23 1.22
CA ASP A 107 -6.87 3.87 1.38
C ASP A 107 -7.99 2.83 1.59
N PHE A 108 -7.77 1.58 1.19
CA PHE A 108 -8.70 0.46 1.32
C PHE A 108 -8.53 -0.35 2.60
N ASP A 109 -7.48 -0.14 3.39
CA ASP A 109 -7.22 -0.91 4.62
C ASP A 109 -8.36 -0.79 5.64
N PRO A 110 -8.97 0.39 5.88
CA PRO A 110 -10.12 0.48 6.77
C PRO A 110 -11.28 -0.41 6.34
N LEU A 111 -11.53 -0.55 5.03
CA LEU A 111 -12.56 -1.44 4.49
C LEU A 111 -12.14 -2.90 4.57
N ARG A 112 -10.88 -3.23 4.25
CA ARG A 112 -10.35 -4.59 4.29
C ARG A 112 -10.39 -5.20 5.70
N LEU A 113 -10.10 -4.37 6.70
CA LEU A 113 -10.06 -4.77 8.12
C LEU A 113 -11.44 -4.75 8.78
N HIS A 114 -12.43 -4.10 8.16
CA HIS A 114 -13.77 -4.05 8.71
C HIS A 114 -14.43 -5.44 8.68
N PRO A 115 -14.99 -5.95 9.80
CA PRO A 115 -15.54 -7.30 9.89
C PRO A 115 -16.80 -7.52 9.04
N GLN A 116 -17.53 -6.45 8.71
CA GLN A 116 -18.74 -6.49 7.87
C GLN A 116 -18.49 -6.12 6.40
N VAL A 117 -17.23 -6.04 5.97
CA VAL A 117 -16.88 -5.73 4.58
C VAL A 117 -15.98 -6.82 4.04
N ASN A 118 -16.39 -7.42 2.92
CA ASN A 118 -15.56 -8.32 2.14
C ASN A 118 -14.98 -7.55 0.96
N LEU A 119 -13.74 -7.04 1.11
CA LEU A 119 -13.05 -6.29 0.07
C LEU A 119 -12.13 -7.20 -0.75
N GLN A 120 -12.39 -7.26 -2.06
CA GLN A 120 -11.61 -8.06 -2.99
C GLN A 120 -10.90 -7.18 -4.01
N PHE A 121 -9.57 -7.28 -4.04
CA PHE A 121 -8.78 -6.78 -5.15
C PHE A 121 -8.84 -7.76 -6.32
N VAL A 122 -9.21 -7.27 -7.51
CA VAL A 122 -9.34 -8.10 -8.70
C VAL A 122 -8.23 -7.73 -9.68
N GLY A 123 -7.30 -8.66 -9.85
CA GLY A 123 -6.14 -8.54 -10.73
C GLY A 123 -6.46 -8.75 -12.21
N PRO A 124 -5.49 -8.50 -13.11
CA PRO A 124 -5.65 -8.79 -14.53
C PRO A 124 -6.01 -10.25 -14.80
N GLY A 125 -6.92 -10.46 -15.75
CA GLY A 125 -7.36 -11.79 -16.17
C GLY A 125 -8.16 -12.58 -15.13
N GLN A 126 -8.37 -12.04 -13.93
CA GLN A 126 -9.24 -12.65 -12.94
C GLN A 126 -10.71 -12.39 -13.28
N PRO A 127 -11.62 -13.34 -13.00
CA PRO A 127 -13.04 -13.11 -13.17
C PRO A 127 -13.50 -11.99 -12.22
N ILE A 128 -14.35 -11.09 -12.72
CA ILE A 128 -14.96 -10.03 -11.91
C ILE A 128 -16.11 -10.67 -11.10
N PRO A 129 -16.01 -10.76 -9.76
CA PRO A 129 -17.02 -11.39 -8.94
C PRO A 129 -18.26 -10.50 -8.80
N ALA A 130 -19.35 -11.06 -8.27
CA ALA A 130 -20.49 -10.26 -7.85
C ALA A 130 -20.07 -9.29 -6.73
N ALA A 131 -20.59 -8.07 -6.78
CA ALA A 131 -20.28 -7.00 -5.84
C ALA A 131 -21.56 -6.24 -5.49
N ASP A 132 -21.58 -5.65 -4.30
CA ASP A 132 -22.55 -4.62 -3.89
C ASP A 132 -22.02 -3.22 -4.27
N LEU A 133 -20.70 -3.06 -4.23
CA LEU A 133 -19.98 -1.82 -4.55
C LEU A 133 -18.71 -2.13 -5.36
N ILE A 134 -18.51 -1.43 -6.47
CA ILE A 134 -17.22 -1.37 -7.17
C ILE A 134 -16.54 -0.04 -6.82
N ILE A 135 -15.28 -0.06 -6.41
CA ILE A 135 -14.50 1.17 -6.17
C ILE A 135 -13.38 1.27 -7.20
N LEU A 136 -13.39 2.29 -8.06
CA LEU A 136 -12.25 2.64 -8.90
C LEU A 136 -11.19 3.35 -8.05
N PRO A 137 -9.99 2.77 -7.90
CA PRO A 137 -8.98 3.32 -7.02
C PRO A 137 -8.29 4.54 -7.62
N GLY A 138 -7.47 5.20 -6.81
CA GLY A 138 -6.55 6.23 -7.30
C GLY A 138 -5.59 5.66 -8.36
N SER A 139 -5.21 6.50 -9.32
CA SER A 139 -4.22 6.17 -10.34
C SER A 139 -3.20 7.31 -10.47
N LYS A 140 -1.94 6.96 -10.78
CA LYS A 140 -0.87 7.91 -11.14
C LYS A 140 -0.75 8.13 -12.66
N SER A 141 -1.55 7.44 -13.48
CA SER A 141 -1.63 7.65 -14.92
C SER A 141 -3.03 7.31 -15.41
N VAL A 142 -3.94 8.27 -15.29
CA VAL A 142 -5.38 8.01 -15.32
C VAL A 142 -5.84 7.56 -16.70
N ARG A 143 -5.35 8.18 -17.77
CA ARG A 143 -5.71 7.80 -19.15
C ARG A 143 -5.20 6.40 -19.52
N SER A 144 -3.97 6.07 -19.11
CA SER A 144 -3.37 4.76 -19.36
C SER A 144 -4.10 3.65 -18.58
N ASP A 145 -4.41 3.90 -17.31
CA ASP A 145 -5.09 2.92 -16.46
C ASP A 145 -6.58 2.79 -16.82
N LEU A 146 -7.24 3.84 -17.31
CA LEU A 146 -8.58 3.74 -17.89
C LEU A 146 -8.58 2.84 -19.14
N THR A 147 -7.59 3.00 -20.01
CA THR A 147 -7.41 2.12 -21.17
C THR A 147 -7.20 0.68 -20.73
N TYR A 148 -6.41 0.48 -19.68
CA TYR A 148 -6.19 -0.84 -19.10
C TYR A 148 -7.48 -1.45 -18.53
N LEU A 149 -8.28 -0.68 -17.78
CA LEU A 149 -9.60 -1.11 -17.28
C LEU A 149 -10.50 -1.60 -18.41
N ARG A 150 -10.60 -0.82 -19.49
CA ARG A 150 -11.37 -1.18 -20.69
C ARG A 150 -10.90 -2.48 -21.32
N ASN A 151 -9.58 -2.62 -21.51
CA ASN A 151 -8.98 -3.83 -22.07
C ASN A 151 -9.23 -5.09 -21.21
N ASN A 152 -9.47 -4.91 -19.91
CA ASN A 152 -9.81 -5.99 -18.98
C ASN A 152 -11.33 -6.12 -18.73
N GLY A 153 -12.18 -5.48 -19.55
CA GLY A 153 -13.62 -5.67 -19.53
C GLY A 153 -14.38 -4.94 -18.41
N TRP A 154 -13.71 -4.06 -17.65
CA TRP A 154 -14.33 -3.36 -16.53
C TRP A 154 -15.42 -2.38 -16.94
N ASP A 155 -15.29 -1.74 -18.10
CA ASP A 155 -16.28 -0.79 -18.62
C ASP A 155 -17.67 -1.46 -18.77
N THR A 156 -17.69 -2.63 -19.42
CA THR A 156 -18.89 -3.46 -19.57
C THR A 156 -19.39 -3.97 -18.21
N ALA A 157 -18.49 -4.41 -17.32
CA ALA A 157 -18.86 -4.94 -16.01
C ALA A 157 -19.49 -3.87 -15.12
N ILE A 158 -18.94 -2.66 -15.11
CA ILE A 158 -19.44 -1.49 -14.38
C ILE A 158 -20.81 -1.10 -14.92
N SER A 159 -20.95 -0.98 -16.24
CA SER A 159 -22.23 -0.65 -16.89
C SER A 159 -23.31 -1.68 -16.53
N ARG A 160 -22.97 -2.97 -16.54
CA ARG A 160 -23.88 -4.04 -16.12
C ARG A 160 -24.22 -3.94 -14.64
N HIS A 161 -23.23 -3.72 -13.78
CA HIS A 161 -23.42 -3.62 -12.33
C HIS A 161 -24.38 -2.48 -11.95
N LEU A 162 -24.18 -1.29 -12.53
CA LEU A 162 -25.07 -0.14 -12.34
C LEU A 162 -26.49 -0.41 -12.85
N ARG A 163 -26.63 -1.08 -14.01
CA ARG A 163 -27.94 -1.45 -14.57
C ARG A 163 -28.76 -2.33 -13.61
N TYR A 164 -28.11 -3.18 -12.82
CA TYR A 164 -28.76 -4.04 -11.83
C TYR A 164 -28.85 -3.40 -10.44
N GLY A 165 -28.65 -2.10 -10.32
CA GLY A 165 -28.82 -1.34 -9.07
C GLY A 165 -27.59 -1.26 -8.18
N GLY A 166 -26.47 -1.87 -8.61
CA GLY A 166 -25.17 -1.75 -7.95
C GLY A 166 -24.65 -0.32 -7.88
N LYS A 167 -23.58 -0.11 -7.11
CA LYS A 167 -22.99 1.20 -6.87
C LYS A 167 -21.53 1.24 -7.32
N VAL A 168 -21.11 2.40 -7.83
CA VAL A 168 -19.71 2.66 -8.17
C VAL A 168 -19.23 3.91 -7.45
N LEU A 169 -18.04 3.81 -6.86
CA LEU A 169 -17.33 4.92 -6.24
C LEU A 169 -15.99 5.11 -6.96
N GLY A 170 -15.57 6.36 -7.16
CA GLY A 170 -14.26 6.68 -7.70
C GLY A 170 -13.45 7.49 -6.70
N ILE A 171 -12.17 7.15 -6.52
CA ILE A 171 -11.25 7.87 -5.62
C ILE A 171 -10.13 8.48 -6.47
N CYS A 172 -9.90 9.78 -6.34
CA CYS A 172 -8.83 10.50 -7.05
C CYS A 172 -8.85 10.23 -8.56
N GLY A 173 -7.83 9.56 -9.13
CA GLY A 173 -7.84 9.15 -10.54
C GLY A 173 -9.07 8.31 -10.92
N GLY A 174 -9.56 7.45 -10.04
CA GLY A 174 -10.80 6.70 -10.24
C GLY A 174 -12.05 7.58 -10.33
N LEU A 175 -12.09 8.71 -9.62
CA LEU A 175 -13.17 9.70 -9.78
C LEU A 175 -13.10 10.35 -11.16
N GLN A 176 -11.89 10.72 -11.59
CA GLN A 176 -11.68 11.34 -12.90
C GLN A 176 -12.12 10.39 -14.03
N MET A 177 -11.85 9.08 -13.90
CA MET A 177 -12.31 8.05 -14.84
C MET A 177 -13.83 7.98 -14.99
N LEU A 178 -14.59 8.32 -13.94
CA LEU A 178 -16.06 8.32 -13.99
C LEU A 178 -16.62 9.47 -14.85
N GLY A 179 -15.83 10.50 -15.13
CA GLY A 179 -16.24 11.65 -15.94
C GLY A 179 -16.49 11.32 -17.42
N GLU A 180 -16.86 12.34 -18.19
CA GLU A 180 -17.09 12.28 -19.64
C GLU A 180 -15.76 12.29 -20.41
N GLU A 181 -14.80 13.13 -20.00
CA GLU A 181 -13.52 13.29 -20.69
C GLU A 181 -12.34 13.50 -19.74
N LEU A 182 -11.17 13.02 -20.18
CA LEU A 182 -9.88 13.17 -19.52
C LEU A 182 -8.90 13.80 -20.53
N HIS A 183 -8.35 14.96 -20.20
CA HIS A 183 -7.39 15.68 -21.02
C HIS A 183 -6.04 15.76 -20.31
N ASP A 184 -4.98 15.29 -20.97
CA ASP A 184 -3.59 15.50 -20.60
C ASP A 184 -2.87 16.18 -21.77
N PRO A 185 -3.12 17.48 -22.02
CA PRO A 185 -2.59 18.17 -23.20
C PRO A 185 -1.06 18.31 -23.16
N LEU A 186 -0.46 18.20 -21.98
CA LEU A 186 0.98 18.36 -21.77
C LEU A 186 1.73 17.03 -21.66
N GLY A 187 1.03 15.89 -21.61
CA GLY A 187 1.64 14.58 -21.47
C GLY A 187 2.33 14.37 -20.12
N LEU A 188 1.71 14.87 -19.04
CA LEU A 188 2.28 14.80 -17.69
C LEU A 188 2.32 13.38 -17.15
N GLU A 189 1.36 12.55 -17.55
CA GLU A 189 1.22 11.17 -17.09
C GLU A 189 1.48 10.13 -18.20
N GLY A 190 1.87 10.58 -19.39
CA GLY A 190 2.09 9.74 -20.57
C GLY A 190 2.10 10.52 -21.87
N ALA A 191 1.62 9.91 -22.97
CA ALA A 191 1.51 10.60 -24.24
C ALA A 191 0.43 11.69 -24.17
N ALA A 192 0.72 12.91 -24.61
CA ALA A 192 -0.24 14.00 -24.63
C ALA A 192 -1.52 13.63 -25.42
N GLY A 193 -2.68 14.10 -24.95
CA GLY A 193 -3.95 13.94 -25.66
C GLY A 193 -5.16 13.85 -24.74
N SER A 194 -6.27 13.40 -25.32
CA SER A 194 -7.54 13.26 -24.62
C SER A 194 -8.07 11.84 -24.71
N SER A 195 -8.92 11.45 -23.77
CA SER A 195 -9.59 10.16 -23.76
C SER A 195 -11.02 10.31 -23.23
N PRO A 196 -12.02 9.64 -23.81
CA PRO A 196 -13.34 9.59 -23.20
C PRO A 196 -13.24 8.84 -21.87
N GLY A 197 -13.83 9.40 -20.82
CA GLY A 197 -14.04 8.72 -19.54
C GLY A 197 -15.17 7.68 -19.64
N LEU A 198 -15.63 7.17 -18.51
CA LEU A 198 -16.74 6.20 -18.45
C LEU A 198 -18.12 6.87 -18.65
N GLY A 199 -18.20 8.19 -18.61
CA GLY A 199 -19.44 8.95 -18.87
C GLY A 199 -20.51 8.76 -17.80
N LEU A 200 -20.11 8.47 -16.56
CA LEU A 200 -21.02 8.22 -15.43
C LEU A 200 -21.30 9.48 -14.60
N LEU A 201 -20.42 10.48 -14.69
CA LEU A 201 -20.55 11.78 -14.05
C LEU A 201 -20.39 12.88 -15.11
N ALA A 202 -21.25 13.91 -15.04
CA ALA A 202 -21.20 15.08 -15.90
C ALA A 202 -20.05 16.02 -15.50
N MET A 203 -18.82 15.57 -15.74
CA MET A 203 -17.58 16.27 -15.45
C MET A 203 -16.49 15.91 -16.45
N SER A 204 -15.61 16.85 -16.73
CA SER A 204 -14.37 16.62 -17.49
C SER A 204 -13.18 17.03 -16.65
N THR A 205 -12.06 16.33 -16.82
CA THR A 205 -10.82 16.60 -16.09
C THR A 205 -9.73 17.04 -17.06
N VAL A 206 -9.02 18.11 -16.73
CA VAL A 206 -7.80 18.55 -17.44
C VAL A 206 -6.63 18.47 -16.48
N LEU A 207 -5.56 17.78 -16.87
CA LEU A 207 -4.30 17.76 -16.13
C LEU A 207 -3.51 19.02 -16.48
N GLU A 208 -3.26 19.84 -15.46
CA GLU A 208 -2.48 21.08 -15.57
C GLU A 208 -1.03 20.86 -15.12
N GLN A 209 -0.12 21.69 -15.65
CA GLN A 209 1.33 21.59 -15.41
C GLN A 209 1.71 21.60 -13.93
N GLU A 210 1.03 22.43 -13.14
CA GLU A 210 1.35 22.63 -11.73
C GLU A 210 0.39 21.88 -10.82
N LYS A 211 0.93 21.00 -9.99
CA LYS A 211 0.14 20.31 -8.96
C LYS A 211 -0.20 21.27 -7.83
N GLN A 212 -1.50 21.43 -7.57
CA GLN A 212 -1.98 22.24 -6.46
C GLN A 212 -2.32 21.37 -5.25
N LEU A 213 -1.79 21.73 -4.09
CA LEU A 213 -2.20 21.19 -2.79
C LEU A 213 -2.74 22.33 -1.94
N ARG A 214 -3.99 22.18 -1.46
CA ARG A 214 -4.64 23.20 -0.63
C ARG A 214 -5.25 22.54 0.59
N ASN A 215 -5.07 23.17 1.75
CA ASN A 215 -5.84 22.81 2.94
C ASN A 215 -7.27 23.29 2.76
N VAL A 216 -8.23 22.36 2.80
CA VAL A 216 -9.66 22.64 2.67
C VAL A 216 -10.39 22.18 3.94
N ARG A 217 -11.56 22.76 4.22
CA ARG A 217 -12.46 22.29 5.28
C ARG A 217 -13.74 21.80 4.62
N GLY A 218 -14.13 20.56 4.91
CA GLY A 218 -15.45 20.04 4.54
C GLY A 218 -16.55 20.67 5.41
N ARG A 219 -17.78 20.67 4.89
CA ARG A 219 -19.00 20.98 5.64
C ARG A 219 -19.84 19.71 5.77
#